data_AF-W1XAA4-F1
#
_entry.id   AF-W1XAA4-F1
#
_cell.length_a   1.000
_cell.length_b   1.000
_cell.length_c   1.000
_cell.angle_alpha   90.00
_cell.angle_beta   90.00
_cell.angle_gamma   90.00
#
_symmetry.space_group_name_H-M   'P 1'
#
loop_
_entity.id
_entity.type
_entity.pdbx_description
1 polymer ?
#
loop_
_entity_poly.entity_id
_entity_poly.type
_entity_poly.pdbx_seq_one_letter_code
_entity_poly.pdbx_strand_id
1 'polypeptide(L)' 'MIEVAGLSFLGFGAQPPTPEWGLMLNEGRQYLQTSPWLMAFPGMSILIVVAIFNLWSDSLRDVVDPKNQG' A
#
# COMPACT_ATOMS: atom_id res chain seq x y z
N MET A 1 1.52 8.67 1.83
CA MET A 1 0.88 7.42 1.32
C MET A 1 0.98 6.28 2.33
N ILE A 2 2.18 5.91 2.81
CA ILE A 2 2.32 4.85 3.85
C ILE A 2 1.66 5.24 5.19
N GLU A 3 1.63 6.53 5.55
CA GLU A 3 0.98 6.98 6.80
C GLU A 3 -0.53 6.70 6.84
N VAL A 4 -1.25 6.84 5.72
CA VAL A 4 -2.70 6.58 5.65
C VAL A 4 -3.00 5.08 5.74
N ALA A 5 -2.21 4.26 5.04
CA ALA A 5 -2.31 2.79 5.16
C ALA A 5 -1.91 2.31 6.57
N GLY A 6 -0.91 2.95 7.20
CA GLY A 6 -0.48 2.66 8.56
C GLY A 6 -1.53 3.03 9.61
N LEU A 7 -2.14 4.21 9.51
CA LEU A 7 -3.26 4.62 10.37
C LEU A 7 -4.48 3.71 10.24
N SER A 8 -4.79 3.28 9.01
CA SER A 8 -5.92 2.38 8.77
C SER A 8 -5.64 0.95 9.24
N PHE A 9 -4.41 0.48 9.11
CA PHE A 9 -3.93 -0.77 9.72
C PHE A 9 -3.98 -0.74 11.26
N LEU A 10 -3.75 0.42 11.88
CA LEU A 10 -3.91 0.61 13.33
C LEU A 10 -5.37 0.70 13.80
N GLY A 11 -6.35 0.59 12.89
CA GLY A 11 -7.78 0.57 13.21
C GLY A 11 -8.46 1.93 13.26
N PHE A 12 -7.77 3.00 12.84
CA PHE A 12 -8.37 4.34 12.67
C PHE A 12 -8.89 4.58 11.24
N GLY A 13 -9.03 3.50 10.45
CA GLY A 13 -9.50 3.53 9.07
C GLY A 13 -11.02 3.60 8.92
N ALA A 14 -11.50 3.61 7.67
CA ALA A 14 -12.92 3.62 7.35
C ALA A 14 -13.64 2.42 7.97
N GLN A 15 -14.81 2.64 8.57
CA GLN A 15 -15.61 1.55 9.14
C GLN A 15 -16.14 0.63 8.02
N PRO A 16 -16.24 -0.71 8.26
CA PRO A 16 -16.99 -1.60 7.38
C PRO A 16 -18.39 -1.02 7.12
N PRO A 17 -18.96 -1.12 5.89
CA PRO A 17 -18.62 -2.04 4.80
C PRO A 17 -17.63 -1.47 3.77
N THR A 18 -17.00 -0.34 4.05
CA THR A 18 -16.11 0.31 3.07
C THR A 18 -14.84 -0.52 2.87
N PRO A 19 -14.51 -0.94 1.63
CA PRO A 19 -13.30 -1.71 1.38
C PRO A 19 -12.07 -0.80 1.54
N GLU A 20 -11.31 -1.01 2.60
CA GLU A 20 -10.07 -0.29 2.89
C GLU A 20 -8.93 -1.32 3.10
N TRP A 21 -7.86 -1.21 2.32
CA TRP A 21 -6.83 -2.25 2.24
C TRP A 21 -6.03 -2.42 3.55
N GLY A 22 -5.80 -1.35 4.31
CA GLY A 22 -5.12 -1.42 5.61
C GLY A 22 -5.94 -2.14 6.68
N LEU A 23 -7.25 -1.88 6.73
CA LEU A 23 -8.21 -2.53 7.61
C LEU A 23 -8.39 -4.01 7.22
N MET A 24 -8.48 -4.32 5.92
CA MET A 24 -8.54 -5.70 5.44
C MET A 24 -7.30 -6.52 5.86
N LEU A 25 -6.12 -5.91 5.87
CA LEU A 25 -4.90 -6.53 6.40
C LEU A 25 -4.96 -6.73 7.91
N ASN A 26 -5.54 -5.79 8.66
CA ASN A 26 -5.71 -5.90 10.11
C ASN A 26 -6.70 -7.03 10.48
N GLU A 27 -7.88 -7.04 9.87
CA GLU A 27 -8.90 -8.07 10.06
C GLU A 27 -8.42 -9.45 9.58
N GLY A 28 -7.74 -9.49 8.44
CA GLY A 28 -7.19 -10.71 7.84
C GLY A 28 -6.16 -11.43 8.70
N ARG A 29 -5.50 -10.75 9.66
CA ARG A 29 -4.53 -11.37 10.59
C ARG A 29 -5.11 -12.54 11.36
N GLN A 30 -6.39 -12.45 11.73
CA GLN A 30 -7.09 -13.50 12.45
C GLN A 30 -7.27 -14.78 11.62
N TYR A 31 -7.23 -14.65 10.30
CA TYR A 31 -7.45 -15.72 9.33
C TYR A 31 -6.15 -16.21 8.68
N LEU A 32 -4.98 -15.83 9.20
CA LEU A 32 -3.68 -16.22 8.61
C LEU A 32 -3.52 -17.74 8.45
N GLN A 33 -3.98 -18.51 9.44
CA GLN A 33 -3.83 -19.97 9.43
C GLN A 33 -4.91 -20.68 8.61
N THR A 34 -6.07 -20.04 8.39
CA THR A 34 -7.25 -20.66 7.77
C THR A 34 -7.52 -20.15 6.36
N SER A 35 -7.20 -18.90 6.07
CA SER A 35 -7.50 -18.21 4.81
C SER A 35 -6.46 -17.11 4.52
N PRO A 36 -5.18 -17.46 4.28
CA PRO A 36 -4.10 -16.49 4.09
C PRO A 36 -4.29 -15.58 2.87
N TRP A 37 -5.09 -16.00 1.89
CA TRP A 37 -5.41 -15.19 0.70
C TRP A 37 -6.11 -13.87 1.05
N LEU A 38 -6.85 -13.80 2.16
CA LEU A 38 -7.53 -12.59 2.62
C LEU A 38 -6.54 -11.44 2.90
N MET A 39 -5.29 -11.77 3.26
CA MET A 39 -4.23 -10.78 3.42
C MET A 39 -3.38 -10.60 2.16
N ALA A 40 -3.22 -11.66 1.35
CA ALA A 40 -2.37 -11.62 0.16
C ALA A 40 -2.86 -10.59 -0.88
N PHE A 41 -4.16 -10.54 -1.15
CA PHE A 41 -4.73 -9.59 -2.13
C PHE A 41 -4.54 -8.10 -1.75
N PRO A 42 -4.96 -7.64 -0.57
CA PRO A 42 -4.74 -6.24 -0.18
C PRO A 42 -3.25 -5.91 -0.02
N GLY A 43 -2.45 -6.86 0.48
CA GLY A 43 -0.99 -6.71 0.57
C GLY A 43 -0.33 -6.50 -0.79
N MET A 44 -0.68 -7.33 -1.78
CA MET A 44 -0.16 -7.22 -3.15
C MET A 44 -0.60 -5.93 -3.83
N SER A 45 -1.84 -5.50 -3.59
CA SER A 45 -2.37 -4.24 -4.13
C SER A 45 -1.56 -3.04 -3.64
N ILE A 46 -1.27 -2.97 -2.33
CA ILE A 46 -0.41 -1.94 -1.75
C ILE A 46 1.00 -2.01 -2.35
N LEU A 47 1.59 -3.20 -2.46
CA LEU A 47 2.93 -3.37 -3.04
C LEU A 47 3.01 -2.86 -4.47
N ILE A 48 2.04 -3.21 -5.32
CA ILE A 48 1.99 -2.76 -6.72
C ILE A 48 1.85 -1.24 -6.79
N VAL A 49 0.92 -0.65 -6.02
CA VAL A 49 0.73 0.80 -6.00
C VAL A 49 2.02 1.50 -5.55
N VAL A 50 2.62 1.06 -4.45
CA VAL A 50 3.88 1.64 -3.95
C VAL A 50 4.99 1.47 -4.98
N ALA A 51 5.13 0.32 -5.63
CA ALA A 51 6.14 0.09 -6.66
C ALA A 51 5.95 1.01 -7.87
N ILE A 52 4.72 1.15 -8.37
CA ILE A 52 4.40 2.06 -9.48
C ILE A 52 4.76 3.50 -9.11
N PHE A 53 4.31 3.97 -7.94
CA PHE A 53 4.59 5.33 -7.51
C PHE A 53 6.08 5.56 -7.23
N ASN A 54 6.81 4.58 -6.70
CA ASN A 54 8.26 4.67 -6.52
C ASN A 54 8.98 4.79 -7.87
N LEU A 55 8.70 3.88 -8.81
CA LEU A 55 9.33 3.90 -10.15
C LEU A 55 8.95 5.15 -10.95
N TRP A 56 7.70 5.60 -10.82
CA TRP A 56 7.23 6.84 -11.42
C TRP A 56 7.89 8.05 -10.79
N SER A 57 8.11 8.06 -9.47
CA SER A 57 8.82 9.15 -8.80
C SER A 57 10.28 9.23 -9.23
N ASP A 58 10.93 8.08 -9.43
CA ASP A 58 12.30 8.00 -9.95
C ASP A 58 12.37 8.50 -11.40
N SER A 59 11.45 8.06 -12.26
CA SER A 59 11.37 8.55 -13.65
C SER A 59 11.02 10.03 -13.74
N LEU A 60 10.12 10.52 -12.88
CA LEU A 60 9.82 11.95 -12.80
C LEU A 60 11.04 12.76 -12.36
N ARG A 61 11.81 12.24 -11.40
CA ARG A 61 13.03 12.90 -10.92
C ARG A 61 14.08 12.98 -12.02
N ASP A 62 14.23 11.95 -12.83
CA ASP A 62 15.13 11.94 -13.99
C ASP A 62 14.73 12.97 -15.06
N VAL A 63 13.42 13.17 -15.27
CA VAL A 63 12.91 14.18 -16.23
C VAL A 63 13.01 15.59 -15.67
N VAL A 64 12.84 15.77 -14.36
CA VAL A 64 12.84 17.08 -13.68
C VAL A 64 14.25 17.56 -13.34
N ASP A 65 15.25 16.68 -13.24
CA ASP A 65 16.64 17.04 -12.95
C ASP A 65 17.60 16.77 -14.14
N PRO A 66 17.63 17.65 -15.17
CA PRO A 66 18.55 17.50 -16.31
C PRO A 66 20.03 17.82 -15.98
N LYS A 67 20.45 17.78 -14.70
CA LYS A 67 21.69 18.43 -14.24
C LYS A 67 22.84 17.53 -13.76
N ASN A 68 22.95 16.31 -14.28
CA ASN A 68 24.19 15.51 -14.17
C ASN A 68 24.81 15.13 -15.53
N GLN A 69 24.69 16.01 -16.52
CA GLN A 69 25.66 16.07 -17.63
C GLN A 69 26.70 17.13 -17.29
N GLY A 70 27.70 16.72 -16.52
CA GLY A 70 28.93 17.46 -16.25
C GLY A 70 30.10 16.50 -16.40
#